data_AF-A0A9D9X9R5-F1
#
_entry.id   AF-A0A9D9X9R5-F1
#
_cell.length_a   1.000
_cell.length_b   1.000
_cell.length_c   1.000
_cell.angle_alpha   90.00
_cell.angle_beta   90.00
_cell.angle_gamma   90.00
#
_symmetry.space_group_name_H-M   'P 1'
#
loop_
_entity.id
_entity.type
_entity.pdbx_description
1 polymer ?
#
loop_
_entity_poly.entity_id
_entity_poly.type
_entity_poly.pdbx_seq_one_letter_code
_entity_poly.pdbx_strand_id
1 'polypeptide(L)'
;MVKISAIVEGDGEVLALPILLRRIARWKTPECAVQILTPIRVPRMSLINKSADFNRHLQLAAGKCGESGWILVLLDADDDCPKTLGEELRVRARKIVPHRQVAVVLANREYEAWFIAAAASLDGHLSLRISSKDAEADAEQPRNAKGWLALRKPDRSGYHPVTDQPALSARMDLQMAFDRSRSFRKLCSDWLEKTRILHPAD
;
A
#
# COMPACT_ATOMS: atom_id res chain seq x y z
N MET A 1 -1.00 -0.67 -22.25
CA MET A 1 -0.70 -1.28 -20.94
C MET A 1 -0.21 -0.20 -20.00
N VAL A 2 -0.89 -0.01 -18.87
CA VAL A 2 -0.59 1.07 -17.90
C VAL A 2 0.49 0.60 -16.92
N LYS A 3 1.65 1.28 -16.89
CA LYS A 3 2.76 0.92 -16.00
C LYS A 3 2.65 1.62 -14.65
N ILE A 4 2.81 0.87 -13.56
CA ILE A 4 2.76 1.41 -12.20
C ILE A 4 4.16 1.38 -11.61
N SER A 5 4.73 2.54 -11.29
CA SER A 5 5.99 2.63 -10.54
C SER A 5 5.69 3.03 -9.11
N ALA A 6 5.90 2.10 -8.17
CA ALA A 6 5.71 2.37 -6.75
C ALA A 6 7.00 2.86 -6.06
N ILE A 7 6.86 3.71 -5.05
CA ILE A 7 7.88 4.06 -4.07
C ILE A 7 7.37 3.60 -2.71
N VAL A 8 8.17 2.82 -1.99
CA VAL A 8 7.83 2.22 -0.68
C VAL A 8 8.96 2.40 0.32
N GLU A 9 8.69 2.24 1.61
CA GLU A 9 9.68 2.45 2.68
C GLU A 9 10.47 1.20 3.09
N GLY A 10 9.80 0.06 3.26
CA GLY A 10 10.40 -1.15 3.83
C GLY A 10 10.67 -2.24 2.78
N ASP A 11 11.36 -3.30 3.22
CA ASP A 11 11.70 -4.45 2.37
C ASP A 11 10.52 -5.39 2.15
N GLY A 12 9.59 -5.47 3.12
CA GLY A 12 8.39 -6.29 2.97
C GLY A 12 7.50 -5.77 1.84
N GLU A 13 7.31 -4.46 1.76
CA GLU A 13 6.41 -3.81 0.80
C GLU A 13 6.94 -3.96 -0.63
N VAL A 14 8.26 -4.02 -0.81
CA VAL A 14 8.89 -4.28 -2.13
C VAL A 14 8.35 -5.58 -2.73
N LEU A 15 8.12 -6.59 -1.91
CA LEU A 15 7.60 -7.90 -2.33
C LEU A 15 6.07 -7.98 -2.24
N ALA A 16 5.47 -7.40 -1.20
CA ALA A 16 4.05 -7.54 -0.90
C ALA A 16 3.15 -6.61 -1.73
N LEU A 17 3.57 -5.36 -1.93
CA LEU A 17 2.75 -4.38 -2.64
C LEU A 17 2.47 -4.79 -4.09
N PRO A 18 3.45 -5.31 -4.87
CA PRO A 18 3.15 -5.76 -6.23
C PRO A 18 2.12 -6.89 -6.30
N ILE A 19 2.12 -7.79 -5.32
CA ILE A 19 1.11 -8.86 -5.21
C ILE A 19 -0.26 -8.24 -4.96
N LEU A 20 -0.35 -7.34 -3.98
CA LEU A 20 -1.59 -6.67 -3.62
C LEU A 20 -2.16 -5.87 -4.80
N LEU A 21 -1.34 -5.07 -5.47
CA LEU A 21 -1.77 -4.24 -6.62
C LEU A 21 -2.28 -5.09 -7.79
N ARG A 22 -1.66 -6.25 -8.07
CA ARG A 22 -2.18 -7.18 -9.09
C ARG A 22 -3.55 -7.73 -8.73
N ARG A 23 -3.79 -8.02 -7.44
CA ARG A 23 -5.11 -8.47 -6.98
C ARG A 23 -6.15 -7.34 -7.05
N ILE A 24 -5.78 -6.12 -6.66
CA ILE A 24 -6.62 -4.92 -6.81
C ILE A 24 -6.95 -4.68 -8.29
N ALA A 25 -5.97 -4.79 -9.20
CA ALA A 25 -6.20 -4.63 -10.64
C ALA A 25 -7.26 -5.60 -11.15
N ARG A 26 -7.14 -6.89 -10.82
CA ARG A 26 -8.13 -7.92 -11.20
C ARG A 26 -9.50 -7.68 -10.59
N TRP A 27 -9.55 -7.12 -9.38
CA TRP A 27 -10.78 -6.87 -8.65
C TRP A 27 -11.53 -5.60 -9.09
N LYS A 28 -10.79 -4.53 -9.40
CA LYS A 28 -11.35 -3.19 -9.63
C LYS A 28 -11.34 -2.74 -11.08
N THR A 29 -10.37 -3.20 -11.86
CA THR A 29 -10.16 -2.79 -13.27
C THR A 29 -9.67 -3.98 -14.11
N PRO A 30 -10.39 -5.11 -14.13
CA PRO A 30 -9.98 -6.32 -14.87
C PRO A 30 -9.77 -6.08 -16.36
N GLU A 31 -10.44 -5.09 -16.94
CA GLU A 31 -10.33 -4.66 -18.33
C GLU A 31 -9.03 -3.89 -18.63
N CYS A 32 -8.40 -3.30 -17.62
CA CYS A 32 -7.20 -2.48 -17.81
C CYS A 32 -5.94 -3.34 -17.70
N ALA A 33 -5.24 -3.53 -18.81
CA ALA A 33 -3.95 -4.20 -18.82
C ALA A 33 -2.89 -3.35 -18.09
N VAL A 34 -2.49 -3.78 -16.89
CA VAL A 34 -1.47 -3.11 -16.06
C VAL A 34 -0.16 -3.88 -15.95
N GLN A 35 0.95 -3.15 -15.86
CA GLN A 35 2.26 -3.70 -15.49
C GLN A 35 2.71 -3.08 -14.16
N ILE A 36 2.76 -3.88 -13.11
CA ILE A 36 3.31 -3.43 -11.82
C ILE A 36 4.83 -3.61 -11.85
N LEU A 37 5.56 -2.49 -11.80
CA LEU A 37 7.03 -2.50 -11.75
C LEU A 37 7.52 -2.80 -10.33
N THR A 38 8.76 -3.30 -10.22
CA THR A 38 9.41 -3.48 -8.91
C THR A 38 9.47 -2.14 -8.17
N PRO A 39 8.94 -2.06 -6.93
CA PRO A 39 8.94 -0.83 -6.16
C PRO A 39 10.36 -0.29 -5.92
N ILE A 40 10.48 1.04 -5.88
CA ILE A 40 11.69 1.73 -5.46
C ILE A 40 11.64 1.85 -3.94
N ARG A 41 12.54 1.17 -3.24
CA ARG A 41 12.65 1.27 -1.79
C ARG A 41 13.42 2.51 -1.39
N VAL A 42 12.82 3.35 -0.56
CA VAL A 42 13.45 4.57 -0.03
C VAL A 42 13.05 4.73 1.43
N PRO A 43 14.00 4.83 2.38
CA PRO A 43 13.65 5.00 3.78
C PRO A 43 12.72 6.20 4.01
N ARG A 44 11.69 6.02 4.83
CA ARG A 44 10.67 7.04 5.16
C ARG A 44 11.27 8.43 5.40
N MET A 45 12.27 8.51 6.28
CA MET A 45 12.93 9.76 6.67
C MET A 45 13.57 10.51 5.48
N SER A 46 14.03 9.78 4.46
CA SER A 46 14.55 10.37 3.22
C SER A 46 13.41 10.96 2.37
N LEU A 47 12.27 10.29 2.27
CA LEU A 47 11.12 10.79 1.50
C LEU A 47 10.47 12.02 2.14
N ILE A 48 10.33 12.03 3.47
CA ILE A 48 9.65 13.12 4.18
C ILE A 48 10.57 14.34 4.32
N ASN A 49 11.78 14.15 4.87
CA ASN A 49 12.61 15.26 5.34
C ASN A 49 13.65 15.73 4.31
N LYS A 50 13.98 14.93 3.29
CA LYS A 50 15.02 15.27 2.31
C LYS A 50 14.41 15.55 0.95
N SER A 51 14.07 16.82 0.70
CA SER A 51 13.45 17.26 -0.57
C SER A 51 14.22 16.84 -1.82
N ALA A 52 15.56 16.83 -1.78
CA ALA A 52 16.39 16.37 -2.89
C ALA A 52 16.23 14.86 -3.18
N ASP A 53 16.15 14.03 -2.14
CA ASP A 53 15.92 12.60 -2.30
C ASP A 53 14.50 12.32 -2.80
N PHE A 54 13.49 12.99 -2.23
CA PHE A 54 12.11 12.86 -2.71
C PHE A 54 11.99 13.21 -4.19
N ASN A 55 12.64 14.31 -4.62
CA ASN A 55 12.71 14.72 -6.02
C ASN A 55 13.36 13.64 -6.89
N ARG A 56 14.58 13.21 -6.54
CA ARG A 56 15.33 12.21 -7.31
C ARG A 56 14.52 10.93 -7.53
N HIS A 57 13.87 10.39 -6.49
CA HIS A 57 13.12 9.15 -6.62
C HIS A 57 11.80 9.31 -7.37
N LEU A 58 11.12 10.45 -7.25
CA LEU A 58 9.94 10.74 -8.08
C LEU A 58 10.29 10.86 -9.56
N GLN A 59 11.38 11.53 -9.91
CA GLN A 59 11.85 11.60 -11.30
C GLN A 59 12.21 10.21 -11.84
N LEU A 60 12.88 9.38 -11.02
CA LEU A 60 13.17 8.00 -11.39
C LEU A 60 11.88 7.19 -11.61
N ALA A 61 10.88 7.32 -10.74
CA ALA A 61 9.59 6.64 -10.87
C ALA A 61 8.84 7.11 -12.13
N ALA A 62 8.86 8.41 -12.44
CA ALA A 62 8.30 8.97 -13.67
C ALA A 62 8.99 8.40 -14.92
N GLY A 63 10.32 8.34 -14.94
CA GLY A 63 11.07 7.71 -16.03
C GLY A 63 10.67 6.25 -16.24
N LYS A 64 10.56 5.47 -15.15
CA LYS A 64 10.20 4.04 -15.20
C LYS A 64 8.80 3.77 -15.73
N CYS A 65 7.79 4.51 -15.28
CA CYS A 65 6.41 4.25 -15.70
C CYS A 65 6.09 4.80 -17.10
N GLY A 66 6.84 5.78 -17.62
CA GLY A 66 6.60 6.36 -18.95
C GLY A 66 5.23 7.06 -19.10
N GLU A 67 5.00 7.71 -20.23
CA GLU A 67 3.86 8.63 -20.42
C GLU A 67 2.49 8.00 -20.15
N SER A 68 2.33 6.71 -20.43
CA SER A 68 1.10 5.94 -20.24
C SER A 68 1.00 5.24 -18.87
N GLY A 69 1.83 5.64 -17.91
CA GLY A 69 1.87 5.07 -16.56
C GLY A 69 1.64 6.09 -15.45
N TRP A 70 1.65 5.62 -14.20
CA TRP A 70 1.51 6.49 -13.03
C TRP A 70 2.33 6.01 -11.84
N ILE A 71 2.51 6.92 -10.88
CA ILE A 71 3.37 6.73 -9.71
C ILE A 71 2.51 6.54 -8.46
N LEU A 72 2.81 5.50 -7.69
CA LEU A 72 2.27 5.32 -6.34
C LEU A 72 3.36 5.59 -5.30
N VAL A 73 3.14 6.53 -4.40
CA VAL A 73 3.94 6.66 -3.18
C VAL A 73 3.12 6.03 -2.05
N LEU A 74 3.63 4.95 -1.45
CA LEU A 74 3.03 4.29 -0.30
C LEU A 74 4.00 4.33 0.87
N LEU A 75 3.56 4.90 2.00
CA LEU A 75 4.31 4.91 3.26
C LEU A 75 3.39 4.51 4.41
N ASP A 76 3.99 4.05 5.50
CA ASP A 76 3.29 3.92 6.76
C ASP A 76 2.98 5.32 7.31
N ALA A 77 1.96 5.49 8.13
CA ALA A 77 1.69 6.79 8.74
C ALA A 77 2.40 6.94 10.08
N ASP A 78 2.77 5.83 10.72
CA ASP A 78 3.25 5.77 12.10
C ASP A 78 2.32 6.53 13.06
N ASP A 79 2.79 7.66 13.58
CA ASP A 79 2.04 8.58 14.43
C ASP A 79 1.58 9.86 13.68
N ASP A 80 1.94 10.03 12.41
CA ASP A 80 1.50 11.15 11.57
C ASP A 80 0.04 11.01 11.15
N CYS A 81 -0.64 12.14 10.96
CA CYS A 81 -1.98 12.15 10.37
C CYS A 81 -1.90 11.79 8.87
N PRO A 82 -2.49 10.65 8.41
CA PRO A 82 -2.40 10.22 7.02
C PRO A 82 -2.91 11.25 6.01
N LYS A 83 -3.96 11.99 6.40
CA LYS A 83 -4.59 13.03 5.56
C LYS A 83 -3.66 14.22 5.36
N THR A 84 -3.08 14.74 6.45
CA THR A 84 -2.24 15.94 6.42
C THR A 84 -0.93 15.66 5.69
N LEU A 85 -0.21 14.61 6.09
CA LEU A 85 1.07 14.26 5.47
C LEU A 85 0.88 13.82 4.00
N GLY A 86 -0.19 13.06 3.71
CA GLY A 86 -0.50 12.65 2.34
C GLY A 86 -0.78 13.83 1.42
N GLU A 87 -1.49 14.84 1.89
CA GLU A 87 -1.75 16.05 1.10
C GLU A 87 -0.47 16.86 0.86
N GLU A 88 0.38 17.03 1.88
CA GLU A 88 1.66 17.73 1.74
C GLU A 88 2.56 17.06 0.69
N LEU A 89 2.75 15.75 0.81
CA LEU A 89 3.58 14.97 -0.12
C LEU A 89 2.98 14.98 -1.53
N ARG A 90 1.65 14.97 -1.66
CA ARG A 90 0.96 15.08 -2.97
C ARG A 90 1.20 16.42 -3.63
N VAL A 91 1.11 17.53 -2.88
CA VAL A 91 1.40 18.88 -3.40
C VAL A 91 2.86 18.97 -3.84
N ARG A 92 3.79 18.44 -3.05
CA ARG A 92 5.22 18.38 -3.40
C ARG A 92 5.45 17.56 -4.67
N ALA A 93 4.85 16.37 -4.76
CA ALA A 93 5.00 15.48 -5.91
C ALA A 93 4.51 16.12 -7.21
N ARG A 94 3.35 16.80 -7.18
CA ARG A 94 2.80 17.51 -8.34
C ARG A 94 3.70 18.64 -8.85
N LYS A 95 4.47 19.29 -7.98
CA LYS A 95 5.46 20.30 -8.40
C LYS A 95 6.68 19.67 -9.07
N ILE A 96 7.08 18.47 -8.66
CA ILE A 96 8.28 17.79 -9.16
C ILE A 96 8.01 17.10 -10.50
N VAL A 97 6.88 16.41 -10.61
CA VAL A 97 6.49 15.65 -11.81
C VAL A 97 5.09 16.08 -12.30
N PRO A 98 4.89 17.35 -12.71
CA PRO A 98 3.57 17.87 -13.10
C PRO A 98 2.98 17.14 -14.32
N HIS A 99 3.84 16.54 -15.14
CA HIS A 99 3.50 15.78 -16.35
C HIS A 99 3.15 14.31 -16.06
N ARG A 100 3.04 13.90 -14.78
CA ARG A 100 2.74 12.52 -14.41
C ARG A 100 1.64 12.43 -13.36
N GLN A 101 0.80 11.41 -13.51
CA GLN A 101 -0.18 11.05 -12.49
C GLN A 101 0.54 10.47 -11.27
N VAL A 102 0.20 11.00 -10.09
CA VAL A 102 0.74 10.55 -8.81
C VAL A 102 -0.40 10.31 -7.82
N ALA A 103 -0.36 9.16 -7.16
CA ALA A 103 -1.12 8.87 -5.95
C ALA A 103 -0.18 8.84 -4.75
N VAL A 104 -0.62 9.42 -3.64
CA VAL A 104 0.09 9.35 -2.36
C VAL A 104 -0.87 8.74 -1.35
N VAL A 105 -0.47 7.59 -0.81
CA VAL A 105 -1.25 6.79 0.12
C VAL A 105 -0.42 6.57 1.37
N LEU A 106 -1.03 6.85 2.52
CA LEU A 106 -0.44 6.58 3.83
C LEU A 106 -1.26 5.46 4.46
N ALA A 107 -0.65 4.30 4.69
CA ALA A 107 -1.26 3.24 5.48
C ALA A 107 -1.40 3.75 6.91
N ASN A 108 -2.62 3.83 7.44
CA ASN A 108 -2.81 4.43 8.76
C ASN A 108 -2.19 3.51 9.82
N ARG A 109 -1.32 4.07 10.66
CA ARG A 109 -0.32 3.34 11.45
C ARG A 109 0.72 2.65 10.57
N GLU A 110 0.43 1.45 10.10
CA GLU A 110 1.37 0.61 9.36
C GLU A 110 0.63 -0.15 8.25
N TYR A 111 1.35 -0.62 7.23
CA TYR A 111 0.81 -1.50 6.18
C TYR A 111 0.02 -2.69 6.77
N GLU A 112 0.50 -3.24 7.88
CA GLU A 112 -0.13 -4.32 8.63
C GLU A 112 -1.57 -4.03 9.07
N ALA A 113 -1.96 -2.77 9.23
CA ALA A 113 -3.34 -2.40 9.53
C ALA A 113 -4.31 -2.97 8.48
N TRP A 114 -3.90 -3.10 7.22
CA TRP A 114 -4.75 -3.67 6.17
C TRP A 114 -4.98 -5.17 6.36
N PHE A 115 -4.04 -5.89 6.98
CA PHE A 115 -4.24 -7.28 7.38
C PHE A 115 -5.17 -7.39 8.59
N ILE A 116 -5.08 -6.46 9.55
CA ILE A 116 -6.03 -6.40 10.67
C ILE A 116 -7.45 -6.14 10.15
N ALA A 117 -7.60 -5.25 9.17
CA ALA A 117 -8.89 -5.00 8.51
C ALA A 117 -9.49 -6.24 7.85
N ALA A 118 -8.63 -7.12 7.32
CA ALA A 118 -9.00 -8.39 6.71
C ALA A 118 -8.85 -9.60 7.64
N ALA A 119 -8.68 -9.40 8.95
CA ALA A 119 -8.19 -10.44 9.87
C ALA A 119 -9.01 -11.73 9.80
N ALA A 120 -10.34 -11.64 9.74
CA ALA A 120 -11.20 -12.81 9.69
C ALA A 120 -10.90 -13.72 8.47
N SER A 121 -10.49 -13.14 7.34
CA SER A 121 -10.12 -13.89 6.13
C SER A 121 -8.75 -14.56 6.21
N LEU A 122 -7.96 -14.23 7.22
CA LEU A 122 -6.57 -14.68 7.41
C LEU A 122 -6.46 -15.74 8.52
N ASP A 123 -7.56 -16.13 9.18
CA ASP A 123 -7.52 -17.22 10.16
C ASP A 123 -6.99 -18.52 9.55
N GLY A 124 -6.08 -19.19 10.25
CA GLY A 124 -5.40 -20.39 9.80
C GLY A 124 -4.29 -20.16 8.75
N HIS A 125 -4.09 -18.95 8.25
CA HIS A 125 -3.02 -18.65 7.29
C HIS A 125 -1.75 -18.18 8.00
N LEU A 126 -0.59 -18.75 7.63
CA LEU A 126 0.70 -18.48 8.30
C LEU A 126 0.62 -18.60 9.83
N SER A 127 -0.05 -19.66 10.28
CA SER A 127 -0.32 -19.95 11.69
C SER A 127 -1.18 -18.91 12.40
N LEU A 128 -1.72 -17.89 11.73
CA LEU A 128 -2.57 -16.90 12.39
C LEU A 128 -3.79 -17.58 13.02
N ARG A 129 -4.09 -17.18 14.25
CA ARG A 129 -5.33 -17.52 14.95
C ARG A 129 -6.07 -16.23 15.28
N ILE A 130 -7.22 -16.08 14.66
CA ILE A 130 -8.04 -14.86 14.72
C ILE A 130 -9.34 -15.22 15.42
N SER A 131 -9.50 -14.73 16.65
CA SER A 131 -10.76 -14.89 17.38
C SER A 131 -11.87 -13.99 16.82
N SER A 132 -13.13 -14.23 17.21
CA SER A 132 -14.23 -13.34 16.84
C SER A 132 -14.00 -11.89 17.28
N LYS A 133 -13.36 -11.68 18.45
CA LYS A 133 -13.01 -10.34 18.93
C LYS A 133 -11.94 -9.69 18.04
N ASP A 134 -10.96 -10.45 17.59
CA ASP A 134 -9.93 -9.96 16.66
C ASP A 134 -10.53 -9.62 15.31
N ALA A 135 -11.47 -10.45 14.85
CA ALA A 135 -12.23 -10.23 13.65
C ALA A 135 -13.11 -8.97 13.73
N GLU A 136 -13.36 -8.37 14.89
CA GLU A 136 -14.10 -7.11 15.04
C GLU A 136 -13.19 -5.91 15.36
N ALA A 137 -11.88 -6.13 15.47
CA ALA A 137 -10.94 -5.07 15.80
C ALA A 137 -10.97 -3.92 14.79
N ASP A 138 -10.86 -2.69 15.30
CA ASP A 138 -10.57 -1.52 14.47
C ASP A 138 -9.13 -1.64 13.97
N ALA A 139 -9.00 -1.76 12.66
CA ALA A 139 -7.75 -2.02 11.98
C ALA A 139 -6.67 -0.96 12.21
N GLU A 140 -7.08 0.30 12.41
CA GLU A 140 -6.18 1.44 12.42
C GLU A 140 -5.96 2.00 13.84
N GLN A 141 -6.53 1.36 14.87
CA GLN A 141 -6.29 1.70 16.27
C GLN A 141 -4.96 1.18 16.83
N PRO A 142 -4.52 -0.07 16.56
CA PRO A 142 -3.28 -0.59 17.10
C PRO A 142 -2.08 0.26 16.67
N ARG A 143 -1.39 0.86 17.65
CA ARG A 143 -0.15 1.61 17.37
C ARG A 143 0.97 0.71 16.84
N ASN A 144 0.97 -0.56 17.26
CA ASN A 144 1.92 -1.59 16.82
C ASN A 144 1.15 -2.73 16.14
N ALA A 145 0.85 -2.57 14.85
CA ALA A 145 0.08 -3.54 14.07
C ALA A 145 0.92 -4.81 13.80
N LYS A 146 2.24 -4.67 13.63
CA LYS A 146 3.18 -5.81 13.56
C LYS A 146 3.12 -6.67 14.82
N GLY A 147 3.13 -6.03 16.00
CA GLY A 147 2.96 -6.69 17.29
C GLY A 147 1.60 -7.35 17.46
N TRP A 148 0.53 -6.72 16.94
CA TRP A 148 -0.80 -7.30 16.91
C TRP A 148 -0.82 -8.63 16.13
N LEU A 149 -0.19 -8.68 14.95
CA LEU A 149 -0.07 -9.91 14.17
C LEU A 149 0.80 -10.96 14.86
N ALA A 150 1.94 -10.55 15.45
CA ALA A 150 2.85 -11.46 16.15
C ALA A 150 2.18 -12.20 17.32
N LEU A 151 1.34 -11.51 18.10
CA LEU A 151 0.60 -12.12 19.22
C LEU A 151 -0.42 -13.18 18.79
N ARG A 152 -0.83 -13.17 17.51
CA ARG A 152 -1.81 -14.10 16.93
C ARG A 152 -1.17 -15.27 16.21
N LYS A 153 0.14 -15.45 16.34
CA LYS A 153 0.88 -16.61 15.86
C LYS A 153 1.22 -17.53 17.06
N PRO A 154 0.42 -18.58 17.32
CA PRO A 154 0.53 -19.42 18.51
C PRO A 154 1.78 -20.30 18.49
N ASP A 155 2.38 -20.50 17.31
CA ASP A 155 3.66 -21.19 17.12
C ASP A 155 4.87 -20.36 17.58
N ARG A 156 4.65 -19.14 18.07
CA ARG A 156 5.67 -18.20 18.58
C ARG A 156 6.74 -17.84 17.55
N SER A 157 6.45 -18.02 16.25
CA SER A 157 7.40 -17.63 15.21
C SER A 157 7.55 -16.11 15.12
N GLY A 158 6.61 -15.33 15.68
CA GLY A 158 6.57 -13.88 15.51
C GLY A 158 6.17 -13.48 14.09
N TYR A 159 6.01 -12.18 13.87
CA TYR A 159 5.67 -11.61 12.57
C TYR A 159 6.92 -11.09 11.85
N HIS A 160 7.13 -11.53 10.61
CA HIS A 160 8.31 -11.19 9.81
C HIS A 160 7.89 -10.52 8.50
N PRO A 161 8.01 -9.17 8.37
CA PRO A 161 7.46 -8.45 7.23
C PRO A 161 7.88 -8.97 5.85
N VAL A 162 9.17 -9.32 5.69
CA VAL A 162 9.73 -9.77 4.41
C VAL A 162 9.11 -11.09 3.92
N THR A 163 8.74 -11.99 4.82
CA THR A 163 8.15 -13.29 4.48
C THR A 163 6.63 -13.28 4.57
N ASP A 164 6.08 -12.63 5.59
CA ASP A 164 4.68 -12.71 5.94
C ASP A 164 3.83 -11.72 5.14
N GLN A 165 4.29 -10.47 4.91
CA GLN A 165 3.52 -9.49 4.13
C GLN A 165 3.17 -10.01 2.73
N PRO A 166 4.08 -10.61 1.93
CA PRO A 166 3.74 -11.09 0.60
C PRO A 166 2.67 -12.19 0.61
N ALA A 167 2.77 -13.11 1.56
CA ALA A 167 1.84 -14.22 1.71
C ALA A 167 0.46 -13.76 2.20
N LEU A 168 0.41 -12.84 3.17
CA LEU A 168 -0.85 -12.24 3.63
C LEU A 168 -1.48 -11.37 2.54
N SER A 169 -0.70 -10.55 1.82
CA SER A 169 -1.17 -9.76 0.68
C SER A 169 -1.70 -10.62 -0.46
N ALA A 170 -1.18 -11.84 -0.65
CA ALA A 170 -1.71 -12.79 -1.61
C ALA A 170 -3.09 -13.35 -1.21
N ARG A 171 -3.42 -13.35 0.09
CA ARG A 171 -4.55 -14.09 0.63
C ARG A 171 -5.69 -13.26 1.20
N MET A 172 -5.39 -12.10 1.80
CA MET A 172 -6.36 -11.22 2.46
C MET A 172 -7.59 -10.95 1.61
N ASP A 173 -8.77 -10.91 2.20
CA ASP A 173 -9.97 -10.47 1.51
C ASP A 173 -9.92 -8.95 1.26
N LEU A 174 -9.95 -8.56 -0.02
CA LEU A 174 -9.81 -7.16 -0.42
C LEU A 174 -11.07 -6.34 -0.15
N GLN A 175 -12.25 -6.94 -0.25
CA GLN A 175 -13.51 -6.26 0.02
C GLN A 175 -13.62 -5.98 1.53
N MET A 176 -13.29 -6.98 2.35
CA MET A 176 -13.23 -6.83 3.81
C MET A 176 -12.26 -5.72 4.24
N ALA A 177 -11.04 -5.69 3.67
CA ALA A 177 -10.08 -4.62 3.93
C ALA A 177 -10.60 -3.24 3.48
N PHE A 178 -11.27 -3.18 2.33
CA PHE A 178 -11.86 -1.94 1.81
C PHE A 178 -13.00 -1.41 2.66
N ASP A 179 -13.83 -2.28 3.23
CA ASP A 179 -14.94 -1.89 4.08
C ASP A 179 -14.46 -1.44 5.46
N ARG A 180 -13.32 -1.96 5.92
CA ARG A 180 -12.86 -1.81 7.31
C ARG A 180 -11.61 -0.96 7.52
N SER A 181 -10.89 -0.59 6.48
CA SER A 181 -9.75 0.34 6.56
C SER A 181 -9.95 1.53 5.61
N ARG A 182 -9.89 2.74 6.17
CA ARG A 182 -10.01 3.98 5.39
C ARG A 182 -8.77 4.19 4.53
N SER A 183 -7.58 3.87 5.04
CA SER A 183 -6.33 3.97 4.26
C SER A 183 -6.28 2.97 3.11
N PHE A 184 -6.75 1.72 3.30
CA PHE A 184 -6.89 0.76 2.21
C PHE A 184 -7.94 1.19 1.18
N ARG A 185 -9.07 1.73 1.64
CA ARG A 185 -10.09 2.31 0.75
C ARG A 185 -9.50 3.43 -0.10
N LYS A 186 -8.67 4.30 0.48
CA LYS A 186 -7.96 5.35 -0.26
C LYS A 186 -7.03 4.78 -1.32
N LEU A 187 -6.25 3.72 -1.03
CA LEU A 187 -5.45 3.03 -2.05
C LEU A 187 -6.31 2.60 -3.24
N CYS A 188 -7.46 1.98 -2.97
CA CYS A 188 -8.36 1.48 -4.01
C CYS A 188 -9.02 2.61 -4.81
N SER A 189 -9.40 3.70 -4.16
CA SER A 189 -9.97 4.88 -4.82
C SER A 189 -8.94 5.57 -5.73
N ASP A 190 -7.72 5.78 -5.23
CA ASP A 190 -6.64 6.36 -6.02
C ASP A 190 -6.28 5.43 -7.20
N TRP A 191 -6.25 4.11 -6.99
CA TRP A 191 -6.05 3.14 -8.07
C TRP A 191 -7.07 3.33 -9.20
N LEU A 192 -8.36 3.32 -8.86
CA LEU A 192 -9.46 3.51 -9.82
C LEU A 192 -9.35 4.85 -10.55
N GLU A 193 -9.10 5.94 -9.83
CA GLU A 193 -8.94 7.27 -10.41
C GLU A 193 -7.79 7.28 -11.43
N LYS A 194 -6.60 6.82 -11.05
CA LYS A 194 -5.39 6.94 -11.90
C LYS A 194 -5.42 6.00 -13.10
N THR A 195 -5.95 4.80 -12.92
CA THR A 195 -6.08 3.83 -14.03
C THR A 195 -7.13 4.26 -15.03
N ARG A 196 -8.29 4.77 -14.61
CA ARG A 196 -9.34 5.25 -15.53
C ARG A 196 -8.94 6.48 -16.32
N ILE A 197 -8.14 7.38 -15.74
CA ILE A 197 -7.59 8.53 -16.48
C ILE A 197 -6.74 8.06 -17.68
N LEU A 198 -5.99 6.97 -17.51
CA LEU A 198 -5.07 6.44 -18.52
C LEU A 198 -5.69 5.36 -19.41
N HIS A 199 -6.83 4.82 -19.00
CA HIS A 199 -7.63 3.86 -19.74
C HIS A 199 -9.11 4.14 -19.48
N PRO A 200 -9.69 5.16 -20.15
CA PRO A 200 -11.11 5.43 -20.08
C PRO A 200 -11.89 4.16 -20.47
N ALA A 201 -13.00 3.90 -19.79
CA ALA A 201 -13.95 2.91 -20.31
C ALA A 201 -14.60 3.52 -21.56
N ASP A 202 -14.62 2.76 -22.66
CA ASP A 202 -15.38 3.11 -23.86
C ASP A 202 -16.89 3.17 -23.56
#